data_AF-A0A7L0JT50-F1
#
_entry.id   AF-A0A7L0JT50-F1
#
_cell.length_a   1.000
_cell.length_b   1.000
_cell.length_c   1.000
_cell.angle_alpha   90.00
_cell.angle_beta   90.00
_cell.angle_gamma   90.00
#
_symmetry.space_group_name_H-M   'P 1'
#
loop_
_entity.id
_entity.type
_entity.pdbx_description
1 polymer ?
#
loop_
_entity_poly.entity_id
_entity_poly.type
_entity_poly.pdbx_seq_one_letter_code
_entity_poly.pdbx_strand_id
1 'polypeptide(L)' 'LQFQENETCTHCQQRVYPMERLVTDKQNFHKSCFRCHHCSSQLSLGNYASLHGQIYCKPHFT' A
#
# COMPACT_ATOMS: atom_id res chain seq x y z
N LEU A 1 -24.76 -4.42 7.99
CA LEU A 1 -24.09 -4.17 6.70
C LEU A 1 -22.85 -3.33 6.96
N GLN A 2 -21.70 -3.94 7.28
CA GLN A 2 -20.45 -3.19 7.43
C GLN A 2 -19.69 -3.25 6.11
N PHE A 3 -20.07 -2.37 5.19
CA PHE A 3 -19.20 -2.03 4.06
C PHE A 3 -18.18 -1.02 4.58
N GLN A 4 -17.19 -1.49 5.33
CA GLN A 4 -15.94 -0.75 5.42
C GLN A 4 -15.12 -1.09 4.17
N GLU A 5 -15.57 -0.56 3.03
CA GLU A 5 -14.67 -0.30 1.93
C GLU A 5 -13.67 0.72 2.46
N ASN A 6 -12.61 0.25 3.11
CA ASN A 6 -11.70 1.10 3.87
C ASN A 6 -10.99 2.03 2.90
N GLU A 7 -11.59 3.19 2.60
CA GLU A 7 -11.03 4.23 1.74
C GLU A 7 -9.83 4.92 2.38
N THR A 8 -9.19 4.29 3.36
CA THR A 8 -8.11 4.86 4.16
C THR A 8 -6.82 4.17 3.77
N CYS A 9 -5.77 4.96 3.60
CA CYS A 9 -4.46 4.46 3.26
C CYS A 9 -3.88 3.70 4.46
N THR A 10 -3.45 2.46 4.26
CA THR A 10 -2.80 1.68 5.33
C THR A 10 -1.51 2.33 5.81
N HIS A 11 -0.80 3.07 4.94
CA HIS A 11 0.49 3.70 5.28
C HIS A 11 0.33 5.01 6.06
N CYS A 12 -0.47 5.96 5.58
CA CYS A 12 -0.60 7.29 6.20
C CYS A 12 -1.89 7.48 7.01
N GLN A 13 -2.79 6.49 7.00
CA GLN A 13 -4.10 6.53 7.67
C GLN A 13 -5.02 7.68 7.22
N GLN A 14 -4.78 8.25 6.04
CA GLN A 14 -5.63 9.29 5.43
C GLN A 14 -6.52 8.73 4.32
N ARG A 15 -7.58 9.46 3.97
CA ARG A 15 -8.51 9.06 2.89
C ARG A 15 -7.79 8.99 1.54
N VAL A 16 -8.06 7.92 0.80
CA VAL A 16 -7.57 7.59 -0.53
C VAL A 16 -8.69 7.78 -1.53
N TYR A 17 -8.55 8.82 -2.33
CA TYR A 17 -9.46 9.10 -3.43
C TYR A 17 -9.26 8.10 -4.58
N PRO A 18 -10.32 7.76 -5.34
CA PRO A 18 -10.26 6.78 -6.42
C PRO A 18 -9.12 7.00 -7.44
N MET A 19 -8.81 8.26 -7.74
CA MET A 19 -7.76 8.64 -8.71
C MET A 19 -6.34 8.19 -8.30
N GLU A 20 -6.07 8.18 -6.99
CA GLU A 20 -4.78 7.82 -6.41
C GLU A 20 -4.81 6.46 -5.71
N ARG A 21 -5.95 5.77 -5.74
CA ARG A 21 -6.15 4.49 -5.06
C ARG A 21 -5.35 3.38 -5.72
N LEU A 22 -4.53 2.73 -4.91
CA LEU A 22 -3.93 1.43 -5.16
C LEU A 22 -4.54 0.43 -4.19
N VAL A 23 -5.05 -0.67 -4.72
CA VAL A 23 -5.57 -1.78 -3.92
C VAL A 23 -4.59 -2.95 -4.04
N THR A 24 -4.10 -3.43 -2.91
CA THR A 24 -3.28 -4.63 -2.83
C THR A 24 -3.58 -5.41 -1.57
N ASP A 25 -3.65 -6.74 -1.62
CA ASP A 25 -3.90 -7.59 -0.44
C ASP A 25 -5.07 -7.12 0.45
N LYS A 26 -6.17 -6.67 -0.18
CA LYS A 26 -7.36 -6.08 0.48
C LYS A 26 -7.10 -4.79 1.27
N GLN A 27 -5.96 -4.14 1.05
CA GLN A 27 -5.55 -2.87 1.62
C GLN A 27 -5.54 -1.76 0.58
N ASN A 28 -5.84 -0.53 1.03
CA ASN A 28 -5.83 0.65 0.18
C ASN A 28 -4.57 1.49 0.46
N PHE A 29 -3.97 2.03 -0.60
CA PHE A 29 -2.81 2.91 -0.53
C PHE A 29 -2.99 4.07 -1.50
N HIS A 30 -2.41 5.23 -1.18
CA HIS A 30 -2.12 6.21 -2.23
C HIS A 30 -0.97 5.69 -3.11
N LYS A 31 -1.01 6.01 -4.40
CA LYS A 31 0.13 5.82 -5.33
C LYS A 31 1.45 6.38 -4.78
N SER A 32 1.38 7.51 -4.08
CA SER A 32 2.51 8.16 -3.43
C SER A 32 2.94 7.49 -2.12
N CYS A 33 2.03 6.81 -1.42
CA CYS A 33 2.30 6.10 -0.16
C CYS A 33 2.68 4.63 -0.37
N PHE A 34 2.60 4.12 -1.59
CA PHE A 34 3.01 2.77 -1.93
C PHE A 34 4.54 2.66 -1.96
N ARG A 35 5.15 2.55 -0.78
CA ARG A 35 6.60 2.64 -0.57
C ARG A 35 7.10 1.48 0.27
N CYS A 36 8.36 1.11 0.08
CA CYS A 36 9.01 0.09 0.90
C CYS A 36 9.10 0.56 2.35
N HIS A 37 8.67 -0.28 3.29
CA HIS A 37 8.77 -0.02 4.72
C HIS A 37 10.23 0.20 5.17
N HIS A 38 11.17 -0.51 4.57
CA HIS A 38 12.58 -0.46 4.93
C HIS A 38 13.33 0.77 4.37
N CYS A 39 13.16 1.09 3.07
CA CYS A 39 13.95 2.14 2.41
C CYS A 39 13.12 3.32 1.86
N SER A 40 11.80 3.30 2.03
CA SER A 40 10.87 4.34 1.56
C SER A 40 10.87 4.59 0.04
N SER A 41 11.55 3.73 -0.74
CA SER A 41 11.49 3.75 -2.20
C SER A 41 10.08 3.52 -2.68
N GLN A 42 9.63 4.30 -3.66
CA GLN A 42 8.33 4.13 -4.27
C GLN A 42 8.28 2.80 -5.02
N LEU A 43 7.22 2.04 -4.77
CA LEU A 43 6.97 0.74 -5.36
C LEU A 43 5.85 0.86 -6.38
N SER A 44 5.66 -0.20 -7.14
CA SER A 44 4.57 -0.35 -8.09
C SER A 44 4.07 -1.77 -8.01
N LEU A 45 2.87 -2.05 -8.53
CA LEU A 45 2.25 -3.38 -8.47
C LEU A 45 3.12 -4.51 -9.07
N GLY A 46 4.09 -4.18 -9.95
CA GLY A 46 5.03 -5.15 -10.51
C GLY A 46 6.35 -5.36 -9.74
N ASN A 47 6.62 -4.57 -8.69
CA ASN A 47 7.92 -4.56 -8.01
C ASN A 47 7.84 -4.48 -6.47
N TYR A 48 6.72 -4.89 -5.89
CA TYR A 48 6.55 -4.97 -4.45
C TYR A 48 6.37 -6.41 -3.99
N ALA A 49 6.61 -6.64 -2.71
CA ALA A 49 6.21 -7.82 -1.98
C ALA A 49 5.57 -7.38 -0.65
N SER A 50 4.59 -8.13 -0.16
CA SER A 50 3.87 -7.81 1.09
C SER A 50 4.10 -8.87 2.16
N LEU A 51 4.44 -8.45 3.37
CA LEU A 51 4.61 -9.31 4.54
C LEU A 51 3.90 -8.69 5.75
N HIS A 52 3.00 -9.43 6.40
CA HIS A 52 2.29 -8.99 7.61
C HIS A 52 1.63 -7.60 7.48
N GLY A 53 1.09 -7.27 6.31
CA GLY A 53 0.45 -5.96 6.05
C GLY A 53 1.42 -4.80 5.83
N GLN A 54 2.72 -5.08 5.70
CA GLN A 54 3.74 -4.12 5.29
C GLN A 54 4.22 -4.47 3.88
N ILE A 55 4.65 -3.44 3.15
CA ILE A 55 5.10 -3.55 1.76
C ILE A 55 6.60 -3.28 1.67
N TYR A 56 7.28 -4.14 0.91
CA TYR A 56 8.73 -4.18 0.75
C TYR A 56 9.08 -4.18 -0.73
N CYS A 57 10.23 -3.61 -1.09
CA CYS A 57 10.81 -3.87 -2.41
C CYS A 57 11.39 -5.29 -2.43
N LYS A 58 11.50 -5.89 -3.62
CA LYS A 58 12.11 -7.21 -3.82
C LYS A 58 13.43 -7.42 -3.05
N PRO A 59 14.42 -6.50 -3.06
CA PRO A 59 15.67 -6.71 -2.35
C PRO A 59 15.57 -6.63 -0.81
N HIS A 60 14.50 -6.06 -0.24
CA HIS A 60 14.29 -6.02 1.22
C HIS A 60 13.25 -7.04 1.71
N PHE A 61 12.76 -7.91 0.82
CA PHE A 61 11.80 -8.98 1.15
C PHE A 61 12.48 -10.36 1.27
N THR A 62 13.81 -10.42 1.20
CA THR A 62 14.61 -11.65 1.35
C THR A 62 14.94 -11.95 2.80
#